data_AF-A0A7C3PXN9-F1
#
_entry.id   AF-A0A7C3PXN9-F1
#
_cell.length_a   1.000
_cell.length_b   1.000
_cell.length_c   1.000
_cell.angle_alpha   90.00
_cell.angle_beta   90.00
_cell.angle_gamma   90.00
#
_symmetry.space_group_name_H-M   'P 1'
#
loop_
_entity.id
_entity.type
_entity.pdbx_description
1 polymer ?
#
loop_
_entity_poly.entity_id
_entity_poly.type
_entity_poly.pdbx_seq_one_letter_code
_entity_poly.pdbx_strand_id
1 'polypeptide(L)'
;MIRLFVASAVAAGLVALATPPRPAETVVVFTGDIRGYLSPCGCTKPQIGGVKRMASVVRTLREDSEALYVDLGNWTEAKGRQDQLKADALAELFARLKPNYLNVGAVEARFDPATLAALDQMAGGLLKSDALQAEFLQPTQHAPVLGLAPSPEAAILPMRKPEEVLAGRPDAIIVLFAGDRASAVRLAESAPGEGRVLIYSHRGDPPKEPMRVNGWTLVTPGDKCRFVGRIERVGGEWKNLRLIELGPEHRDDSQAHAIYE
;
A
#
# COMPACT_ATOMS: atom_id res chain seq x y z
N MET A 1 62.75 -54.14 -7.57
CA MET A 1 61.68 -53.67 -6.65
C MET A 1 61.50 -52.17 -6.86
N ILE A 2 60.53 -51.80 -7.70
CA ILE A 2 60.22 -50.39 -8.03
C ILE A 2 59.05 -49.98 -7.13
N ARG A 3 59.26 -49.01 -6.23
CA ARG A 3 58.21 -48.46 -5.36
C ARG A 3 57.54 -47.29 -6.08
N LEU A 4 56.26 -47.47 -6.40
CA LEU A 4 55.37 -46.47 -6.99
C LEU A 4 54.92 -45.50 -5.87
N PHE A 5 55.30 -44.23 -5.96
CA PHE A 5 54.76 -43.17 -5.10
C PHE A 5 53.46 -42.66 -5.72
N VAL A 6 52.33 -42.91 -5.06
CA VAL A 6 51.04 -42.32 -5.41
C VAL A 6 50.94 -40.97 -4.70
N ALA A 7 51.04 -39.88 -5.46
CA ALA A 7 50.76 -38.53 -4.95
C ALA A 7 49.25 -38.35 -4.84
N SER A 8 48.75 -38.23 -3.61
CA SER A 8 47.35 -37.92 -3.34
C SER A 8 47.15 -36.40 -3.46
N ALA A 9 46.40 -35.97 -4.48
CA ALA A 9 46.03 -34.58 -4.67
C ALA A 9 44.88 -34.22 -3.70
N VAL A 10 45.19 -33.40 -2.71
CA VAL A 10 44.20 -32.79 -1.82
C VAL A 10 43.49 -31.68 -2.60
N ALA A 11 42.25 -31.93 -3.01
CA ALA A 11 41.38 -30.91 -3.58
C ALA A 11 40.93 -29.94 -2.47
N ALA A 12 41.51 -28.75 -2.45
CA ALA A 12 41.05 -27.65 -1.61
C ALA A 12 39.70 -27.13 -2.15
N GLY A 13 38.59 -27.53 -1.53
CA GLY A 13 37.28 -27.02 -1.84
C GLY A 13 37.16 -25.55 -1.47
N LEU A 14 36.90 -24.68 -2.46
CA LEU A 14 36.45 -23.31 -2.22
C LEU A 14 35.07 -23.34 -1.57
N VAL A 15 35.01 -23.13 -0.26
CA VAL A 15 33.78 -22.78 0.43
C VAL A 15 33.46 -21.33 0.04
N ALA A 16 32.48 -21.15 -0.85
CA ALA A 16 31.93 -19.84 -1.15
C ALA A 16 31.31 -19.27 0.14
N LEU A 17 32.01 -18.34 0.78
CA LEU A 17 31.48 -17.57 1.91
C LEU A 17 30.29 -16.77 1.38
N ALA A 18 29.08 -17.21 1.71
CA ALA A 18 27.86 -16.49 1.39
C ALA A 18 27.91 -15.10 2.05
N THR A 19 27.99 -14.06 1.24
CA THR A 19 27.91 -12.67 1.70
C THR A 19 26.59 -12.50 2.47
N PRO A 20 26.59 -11.91 3.68
CA PRO A 20 25.36 -11.72 4.44
C PRO A 20 24.37 -10.87 3.63
N PRO A 21 23.06 -11.15 3.73
CA PRO A 21 22.04 -10.39 3.02
C PRO A 21 22.12 -8.91 3.42
N ARG A 22 22.10 -8.03 2.42
CA ARG A 22 22.11 -6.57 2.64
C ARG A 22 20.83 -6.16 3.40
N PRO A 23 20.92 -5.31 4.43
CA PRO A 23 19.73 -4.82 5.15
C PRO A 23 18.83 -3.99 4.23
N ALA A 24 17.54 -3.95 4.55
CA ALA A 24 16.57 -3.13 3.82
C ALA A 24 16.83 -1.64 4.05
N GLU A 25 16.83 -0.87 2.96
CA GLU A 25 16.95 0.60 2.95
C GLU A 25 15.61 1.25 3.30
N THR A 26 14.51 0.61 2.92
CA THR A 26 13.15 1.08 3.20
C THR A 26 12.22 -0.13 3.27
N VAL A 27 11.34 -0.15 4.27
CA VAL A 27 10.25 -1.12 4.36
C VAL A 27 8.94 -0.37 4.20
N VAL A 28 8.05 -0.87 3.35
CA VAL A 28 6.71 -0.30 3.14
C VAL A 28 5.69 -1.33 3.54
N VAL A 29 4.79 -0.93 4.44
CA VAL A 29 3.54 -1.64 4.74
C VAL A 29 2.42 -0.88 4.05
N PHE A 30 1.56 -1.58 3.30
CA PHE A 30 0.52 -0.92 2.53
C PHE A 30 -0.85 -1.60 2.66
N THR A 31 -1.87 -0.76 2.73
CA THR A 31 -3.30 -1.12 2.74
C THR A 31 -4.05 -0.33 1.67
N GLY A 32 -5.33 -0.63 1.47
CA GLY A 32 -6.14 0.07 0.49
C GLY A 32 -7.34 -0.72 0.02
N ASP A 33 -8.15 -0.11 -0.85
CA ASP A 33 -9.28 -0.76 -1.53
C ASP A 33 -10.23 -1.48 -0.56
N ILE A 34 -10.48 -0.85 0.59
CA ILE A 34 -11.36 -1.39 1.64
C ILE A 34 -12.79 -1.50 1.12
N ARG A 35 -13.26 -0.57 0.28
CA ARG A 35 -14.56 -0.61 -0.41
C ARG A 35 -15.76 -0.84 0.53
N GLY A 36 -15.67 -0.35 1.76
CA GLY A 36 -16.70 -0.44 2.78
C GLY A 36 -16.80 -1.80 3.48
N TYR A 37 -15.79 -2.67 3.33
CA TYR A 37 -15.68 -3.95 4.02
C TYR A 37 -14.94 -3.78 5.34
N LEU A 38 -15.70 -3.41 6.36
CA LEU A 38 -15.18 -3.09 7.68
C LEU A 38 -14.96 -4.35 8.55
N SER A 39 -15.81 -5.36 8.39
CA SER A 39 -15.75 -6.65 9.08
C SER A 39 -15.87 -7.79 8.08
N PRO A 40 -15.31 -8.98 8.38
CA PRO A 40 -15.52 -10.15 7.55
C PRO A 40 -17.00 -10.52 7.52
N CYS A 41 -17.51 -11.04 6.39
CA CYS A 41 -18.90 -11.47 6.35
C CYS A 41 -19.08 -12.72 7.23
N GLY A 42 -20.07 -12.69 8.12
CA GLY A 42 -20.34 -13.80 9.04
C GLY A 42 -20.84 -15.08 8.37
N CYS A 43 -21.17 -15.01 7.09
CA CYS A 43 -21.90 -16.05 6.36
C CYS A 43 -21.02 -17.22 5.90
N THR A 44 -19.69 -17.05 5.80
CA THR A 44 -18.76 -18.08 5.32
C THR A 44 -17.57 -18.25 6.26
N LYS A 45 -17.07 -19.49 6.37
CA LYS A 45 -15.88 -19.84 7.17
C LYS A 45 -14.76 -20.36 6.25
N PRO A 46 -13.48 -20.05 6.52
CA PRO A 46 -13.01 -19.09 7.53
C PRO A 46 -13.42 -17.65 7.16
N GLN A 47 -13.63 -16.83 8.18
CA GLN A 47 -13.89 -15.40 8.00
C GLN A 47 -12.57 -14.71 7.65
N ILE A 48 -12.50 -14.06 6.48
CA ILE A 48 -11.30 -13.36 6.01
C ILE A 48 -11.56 -11.85 5.95
N GLY A 49 -10.58 -11.07 6.39
CA GLY A 49 -10.56 -9.62 6.31
C GLY A 49 -11.08 -8.91 7.55
N GLY A 50 -11.29 -7.61 7.39
CA GLY A 50 -11.80 -6.71 8.41
C GLY A 50 -10.73 -5.79 8.97
N VAL A 51 -11.11 -4.53 9.18
CA VAL A 51 -10.15 -3.47 9.49
C VAL A 51 -9.59 -3.56 10.91
N LYS A 52 -10.28 -4.25 11.82
CA LYS A 52 -9.75 -4.56 13.17
C LYS A 52 -8.55 -5.52 13.11
N ARG A 53 -8.57 -6.53 12.23
CA ARG A 53 -7.42 -7.42 12.02
C ARG A 53 -6.30 -6.73 11.26
N MET A 54 -6.68 -5.95 10.25
CA MET A 54 -5.73 -5.10 9.52
C MET A 54 -4.96 -4.20 10.49
N ALA A 55 -5.65 -3.52 11.41
CA ALA A 55 -5.03 -2.66 12.41
C ALA A 55 -3.98 -3.42 13.25
N SER A 56 -4.31 -4.60 13.77
CA SER A 56 -3.37 -5.43 14.52
C SER A 56 -2.14 -5.81 13.70
N VAL A 57 -2.35 -6.30 12.47
CA VAL A 57 -1.25 -6.71 11.59
C VAL A 57 -0.37 -5.53 11.21
N VAL A 58 -0.96 -4.37 10.89
CA VAL A 58 -0.20 -3.15 10.60
C VAL A 58 0.64 -2.73 11.80
N ARG A 59 0.12 -2.78 13.03
CA ARG A 59 0.91 -2.47 14.23
C ARG A 59 2.08 -3.41 14.40
N THR A 60 1.86 -4.73 14.33
CA THR A 60 2.94 -5.71 14.45
C THR A 60 4.03 -5.47 13.40
N LEU A 61 3.67 -5.28 12.13
CA LEU A 61 4.65 -5.05 11.06
C LEU A 61 5.45 -3.74 11.24
N ARG A 62 4.87 -2.74 11.90
CA ARG A 62 5.52 -1.45 12.21
C ARG A 62 6.29 -1.46 13.52
N GLU A 63 6.01 -2.38 14.43
CA GLU A 63 6.83 -2.59 15.64
C GLU A 63 8.08 -3.40 15.29
N ASP A 64 7.94 -4.37 14.38
CA ASP A 64 9.04 -5.22 13.92
C ASP A 64 10.04 -4.49 13.01
N SER A 65 9.67 -3.31 12.48
CA SER A 65 10.52 -2.52 11.59
C SER A 65 10.10 -1.05 11.56
N GLU A 66 11.04 -0.14 11.28
CA GLU A 66 10.75 1.29 11.00
C GLU A 66 10.06 1.47 9.62
N ALA A 67 8.98 0.74 9.38
CA ALA A 67 8.28 0.70 8.11
C ALA A 67 7.43 1.94 7.89
N LEU A 68 7.47 2.46 6.66
CA LEU A 68 6.51 3.43 6.17
C LEU A 68 5.16 2.74 5.97
N TYR A 69 4.14 3.20 6.69
CA TYR A 69 2.78 2.75 6.50
C TYR A 69 2.02 3.69 5.58
N VAL A 70 1.48 3.15 4.49
CA VAL A 70 0.72 3.91 3.48
C VAL A 70 -0.62 3.26 3.18
N ASP A 71 -1.64 4.06 2.92
CA ASP A 71 -2.95 3.58 2.49
C ASP A 71 -3.32 4.16 1.12
N LEU A 72 -3.74 3.28 0.21
CA LEU A 72 -4.03 3.59 -1.19
C LEU A 72 -5.27 4.47 -1.40
N GLY A 73 -6.21 4.52 -0.45
CA GLY A 73 -7.55 5.08 -0.66
C GLY A 73 -8.57 4.05 -1.15
N ASN A 74 -9.69 4.51 -1.72
CA ASN A 74 -10.85 3.71 -2.11
C ASN A 74 -11.49 3.00 -0.91
N TRP A 75 -11.80 3.78 0.11
CA TRP A 75 -12.30 3.32 1.41
C TRP A 75 -13.71 2.77 1.33
N THR A 76 -14.54 3.35 0.47
CA THR A 76 -15.96 2.98 0.34
C THR A 76 -16.37 2.82 -1.13
N GLU A 77 -17.66 2.75 -1.41
CA GLU A 77 -18.20 2.82 -2.77
C GLU A 77 -18.94 4.16 -3.05
N ALA A 78 -19.01 5.05 -2.04
CA ALA A 78 -19.67 6.36 -2.08
C ALA A 78 -21.11 6.36 -2.65
N LYS A 79 -21.93 5.36 -2.31
CA LYS A 79 -23.29 5.18 -2.85
C LYS A 79 -24.40 5.80 -1.99
N GLY A 80 -24.10 6.33 -0.82
CA GLY A 80 -25.08 6.98 0.05
C GLY A 80 -24.67 7.06 1.52
N ARG A 81 -25.65 7.29 2.40
CA ARG A 81 -25.42 7.55 3.84
C ARG A 81 -24.67 6.42 4.55
N GLN A 82 -24.94 5.17 4.19
CA GLN A 82 -24.24 4.04 4.78
C GLN A 82 -22.73 4.07 4.47
N ASP A 83 -22.35 4.45 3.25
CA ASP A 83 -20.94 4.57 2.90
C ASP A 83 -20.28 5.77 3.59
N GLN A 84 -21.01 6.87 3.81
CA GLN A 84 -20.49 7.99 4.61
C GLN A 84 -20.16 7.54 6.04
N LEU A 85 -21.09 6.85 6.72
CA LEU A 85 -20.83 6.34 8.07
C LEU A 85 -19.63 5.38 8.13
N LYS A 86 -19.43 4.58 7.08
CA LYS A 86 -18.25 3.72 6.97
C LYS A 86 -16.97 4.51 6.74
N ALA A 87 -17.03 5.59 5.96
CA ALA A 87 -15.89 6.48 5.76
C ALA A 87 -15.51 7.20 7.06
N ASP A 88 -16.49 7.66 7.84
CA ASP A 88 -16.28 8.27 9.17
C ASP A 88 -15.55 7.28 10.09
N ALA A 89 -16.06 6.05 10.18
CA ALA A 89 -15.48 4.97 10.97
C ALA A 89 -14.02 4.64 10.55
N LEU A 90 -13.74 4.66 9.24
CA LEU A 90 -12.38 4.48 8.71
C LEU A 90 -11.47 5.67 9.02
N ALA A 91 -11.97 6.90 8.92
CA ALA A 91 -11.21 8.10 9.26
C ALA A 91 -10.76 8.05 10.73
N GLU A 92 -11.65 7.70 11.66
CA GLU A 92 -11.32 7.53 13.07
C GLU A 92 -10.28 6.43 13.32
N LEU A 93 -10.38 5.30 12.60
CA LEU A 93 -9.37 4.25 12.65
C LEU A 93 -8.01 4.77 12.20
N PHE A 94 -7.96 5.46 11.06
CA PHE A 94 -6.71 5.95 10.50
C PHE A 94 -6.07 7.04 11.37
N ALA A 95 -6.86 7.86 12.07
CA ALA A 95 -6.34 8.79 13.08
C ALA A 95 -5.55 8.07 14.19
N ARG A 96 -5.98 6.85 14.56
CA ARG A 96 -5.29 6.00 15.56
C ARG A 96 -4.09 5.26 14.98
N LEU A 97 -4.18 4.82 13.74
CA LEU A 97 -3.09 4.11 13.06
C LEU A 97 -1.98 5.05 12.59
N LYS A 98 -2.28 6.31 12.27
CA LYS A 98 -1.30 7.31 11.81
C LYS A 98 -0.44 6.80 10.64
N PRO A 99 -1.03 6.43 9.50
CA PRO A 99 -0.26 6.19 8.28
C PRO A 99 0.61 7.40 7.92
N ASN A 100 1.80 7.13 7.39
CA ASN A 100 2.70 8.15 6.86
C ASN A 100 2.08 8.86 5.64
N TYR A 101 1.26 8.14 4.87
CA TYR A 101 0.50 8.67 3.75
C TYR A 101 -0.88 8.03 3.67
N LEU A 102 -1.93 8.84 3.70
CA LEU A 102 -3.32 8.40 3.63
C LEU A 102 -3.97 9.01 2.39
N ASN A 103 -3.98 8.25 1.30
CA ASN A 103 -4.35 8.79 0.00
C ASN A 103 -5.86 8.97 -0.16
N VAL A 104 -6.26 10.07 -0.79
CA VAL A 104 -7.63 10.26 -1.28
C VAL A 104 -7.78 9.53 -2.62
N GLY A 105 -8.61 8.48 -2.64
CA GLY A 105 -8.86 7.69 -3.85
C GLY A 105 -9.88 8.32 -4.78
N ALA A 106 -10.11 7.68 -5.93
CA ALA A 106 -11.09 8.15 -6.93
C ALA A 106 -12.54 8.05 -6.44
N VAL A 107 -12.81 7.23 -5.42
CA VAL A 107 -14.12 7.16 -4.78
C VAL A 107 -14.32 8.36 -3.85
N GLU A 108 -13.37 8.63 -2.96
CA GLU A 108 -13.44 9.76 -2.02
C GLU A 108 -13.46 11.12 -2.74
N ALA A 109 -12.82 11.22 -3.92
CA ALA A 109 -12.87 12.41 -4.78
C ALA A 109 -14.27 12.77 -5.31
N ARG A 110 -15.26 11.89 -5.14
CA ARG A 110 -16.68 12.14 -5.48
C ARG A 110 -17.46 12.79 -4.33
N PHE A 111 -16.91 12.80 -3.12
CA PHE A 111 -17.52 13.51 -2.02
C PHE A 111 -17.46 15.01 -2.24
N ASP A 112 -18.46 15.72 -1.73
CA ASP A 112 -18.42 17.16 -1.73
C ASP A 112 -17.28 17.66 -0.82
N PRO A 113 -16.78 18.89 -1.03
CA PRO A 113 -15.64 19.41 -0.29
C PRO A 113 -15.85 19.45 1.23
N ALA A 114 -17.09 19.68 1.70
CA ALA A 114 -17.38 19.75 3.13
C ALA A 114 -17.32 18.35 3.77
N THR A 115 -17.86 17.34 3.10
CA THR A 115 -17.74 15.94 3.50
C THR A 115 -16.27 15.51 3.54
N LEU A 116 -15.49 15.83 2.51
CA LEU A 116 -14.07 15.46 2.47
C LEU A 116 -13.24 16.17 3.56
N ALA A 117 -13.53 17.44 3.84
CA ALA A 117 -12.90 18.18 4.94
C ALA A 117 -13.28 17.60 6.32
N ALA A 118 -14.52 17.17 6.51
CA ALA A 118 -14.95 16.51 7.74
C ALA A 118 -14.22 15.17 7.95
N LEU A 119 -14.07 14.37 6.89
CA LEU A 119 -13.27 13.14 6.93
C LEU A 119 -11.81 13.42 7.29
N ASP A 120 -11.22 14.49 6.73
CA ASP A 120 -9.84 14.87 7.07
C ASP A 120 -9.71 15.27 8.55
N GLN A 121 -10.65 16.05 9.08
CA GLN A 121 -10.68 16.40 10.49
C GLN A 121 -10.78 15.17 11.40
N MET A 122 -11.67 14.21 11.07
CA MET A 122 -11.80 12.95 11.81
C MET A 122 -10.53 12.10 11.74
N ALA A 123 -9.86 12.09 10.57
CA ALA A 123 -8.58 11.43 10.38
C ALA A 123 -7.40 12.16 11.03
N GLY A 124 -7.61 13.35 11.62
CA GLY A 124 -6.57 14.14 12.27
C GLY A 124 -5.67 14.92 11.31
N GLY A 125 -6.21 15.35 10.17
CA GLY A 125 -5.45 16.10 9.14
C GLY A 125 -4.50 15.23 8.33
N LEU A 126 -4.80 13.93 8.21
CA LEU A 126 -3.90 12.95 7.60
C LEU A 126 -4.17 12.74 6.11
N LEU A 127 -5.31 13.16 5.57
CA LEU A 127 -5.65 12.92 4.16
C LEU A 127 -4.71 13.70 3.26
N LYS A 128 -4.24 13.04 2.20
CA LYS A 128 -3.30 13.61 1.24
C LYS A 128 -3.72 13.24 -0.18
N SER A 129 -3.46 14.14 -1.11
CA SER A 129 -3.54 13.86 -2.54
C SER A 129 -2.60 14.78 -3.29
N ASP A 130 -1.86 14.23 -4.24
CA ASP A 130 -1.11 15.02 -5.22
C ASP A 130 -1.93 15.22 -6.51
N ALA A 131 -3.01 14.46 -6.72
CA ALA A 131 -3.89 14.63 -7.88
C ALA A 131 -5.07 15.57 -7.61
N LEU A 132 -5.77 15.41 -6.48
CA LEU A 132 -6.95 16.20 -6.11
C LEU A 132 -6.53 17.56 -5.52
N GLN A 133 -7.09 18.65 -6.03
CA GLN A 133 -6.76 20.00 -5.59
C GLN A 133 -7.77 20.51 -4.56
N ALA A 134 -7.35 20.56 -3.30
CA ALA A 134 -8.11 21.14 -2.19
C ALA A 134 -7.14 21.80 -1.19
N GLU A 135 -7.54 22.94 -0.60
CA GLU A 135 -6.68 23.70 0.32
C GLU A 135 -6.29 22.92 1.58
N PHE A 136 -7.20 22.08 2.09
CA PHE A 136 -6.97 21.25 3.28
C PHE A 136 -6.12 20.01 3.01
N LEU A 137 -6.02 19.56 1.75
CA LEU A 137 -5.16 18.43 1.37
C LEU A 137 -3.74 18.95 1.13
N GLN A 138 -2.90 18.93 2.16
CA GLN A 138 -1.52 19.39 2.05
C GLN A 138 -0.69 18.41 1.21
N PRO A 139 -0.15 18.81 0.04
CA PRO A 139 0.72 17.95 -0.74
C PRO A 139 2.04 17.71 0.01
N THR A 140 2.55 16.48 -0.02
CA THR A 140 3.85 16.19 0.59
C THR A 140 4.97 16.72 -0.30
N GLN A 141 5.47 17.92 0.00
CA GLN A 141 6.55 18.55 -0.77
C GLN A 141 7.90 17.82 -0.65
N HIS A 142 8.08 16.95 0.35
CA HIS A 142 9.38 16.31 0.66
C HIS A 142 9.29 14.84 1.11
N ALA A 143 8.17 14.15 0.86
CA ALA A 143 8.04 12.74 1.21
C ALA A 143 8.42 11.85 0.00
N PRO A 144 9.04 10.67 0.23
CA PRO A 144 9.30 9.69 -0.83
C PRO A 144 8.02 9.05 -1.41
N VAL A 145 6.83 9.52 -0.99
CA VAL A 145 5.52 8.99 -1.33
C VAL A 145 4.77 10.02 -2.17
N LEU A 146 4.10 9.54 -3.22
CA LEU A 146 3.22 10.30 -4.09
C LEU A 146 1.84 9.64 -4.14
N GLY A 147 0.77 10.39 -3.87
CA GLY A 147 -0.60 9.88 -3.89
C GLY A 147 -1.40 10.39 -5.08
N LEU A 148 -1.84 9.48 -5.93
CA LEU A 148 -2.55 9.75 -7.17
C LEU A 148 -3.88 8.98 -7.20
N ALA A 149 -4.81 9.48 -8.00
CA ALA A 149 -6.05 8.81 -8.32
C ALA A 149 -6.45 9.17 -9.76
N PRO A 150 -7.08 8.25 -10.51
CA PRO A 150 -7.70 8.61 -11.78
C PRO A 150 -8.81 9.64 -11.53
N SER A 151 -9.04 10.54 -12.48
CA SER A 151 -10.17 11.48 -12.41
C SER A 151 -11.47 10.71 -12.65
N PRO A 152 -12.37 10.55 -11.66
CA PRO A 152 -13.71 10.04 -11.94
C PRO A 152 -14.51 11.08 -12.73
N GLU A 153 -15.46 10.62 -13.56
CA GLU A 153 -16.38 11.52 -14.28
C GLU A 153 -17.17 12.43 -13.32
N ALA A 154 -17.43 11.95 -12.11
CA ALA A 154 -18.15 12.64 -11.04
C ALA A 154 -17.23 13.36 -10.03
N ALA A 155 -15.98 13.69 -10.40
CA ALA A 155 -15.11 14.47 -9.53
C ALA A 155 -15.71 15.88 -9.33
N ILE A 156 -15.85 16.30 -8.07
CA ILE A 156 -16.38 17.63 -7.74
C ILE A 156 -15.26 18.66 -7.70
N LEU A 157 -14.10 18.28 -7.18
CA LEU A 157 -12.92 19.13 -7.08
C LEU A 157 -11.99 18.95 -8.29
N PRO A 158 -11.23 19.98 -8.69
CA PRO A 158 -10.29 19.88 -9.79
C PRO A 158 -9.23 18.80 -9.54
N MET A 159 -8.94 17.98 -10.56
CA MET A 159 -7.90 16.96 -10.50
C MET A 159 -6.85 17.19 -11.57
N ARG A 160 -5.57 17.07 -11.18
CA ARG A 160 -4.44 17.02 -12.09
C ARG A 160 -4.33 15.62 -12.69
N LYS A 161 -3.85 15.52 -13.94
CA LYS A 161 -3.65 14.22 -14.56
C LYS A 161 -2.53 13.45 -13.86
N PRO A 162 -2.71 12.15 -13.54
CA PRO A 162 -1.68 11.36 -12.87
C PRO A 162 -0.31 11.40 -13.55
N GLU A 163 -0.27 11.40 -14.89
CA GLU A 163 0.96 11.42 -15.67
C GLU A 163 1.72 12.75 -15.51
N GLU A 164 0.99 13.87 -15.51
CA GLU A 164 1.56 15.21 -15.34
C GLU A 164 2.15 15.38 -13.93
N VAL A 165 1.44 14.89 -12.90
CA VAL A 165 1.93 14.93 -11.52
C VAL A 165 3.13 14.00 -11.33
N LEU A 166 3.07 12.79 -11.89
CA LEU A 166 4.16 11.81 -11.81
C LEU A 166 5.44 12.34 -12.46
N ALA A 167 5.34 12.97 -13.64
CA ALA A 167 6.48 13.55 -14.34
C ALA A 167 7.14 14.68 -13.54
N GLY A 168 6.37 15.44 -12.76
CA GLY A 168 6.88 16.49 -11.88
C GLY A 168 7.51 15.99 -10.57
N ARG A 169 7.44 14.68 -10.29
CA ARG A 169 7.91 14.06 -9.03
C ARG A 169 8.84 12.86 -9.28
N PRO A 170 10.02 13.08 -9.90
CA PRO A 170 11.02 12.03 -10.11
C PRO A 170 11.64 11.50 -8.81
N ASP A 171 11.54 12.25 -7.71
CA ASP A 171 12.03 11.92 -6.38
C ASP A 171 11.16 10.89 -5.64
N ALA A 172 9.90 10.72 -6.04
CA ALA A 172 8.97 9.82 -5.37
C ALA A 172 9.29 8.35 -5.68
N ILE A 173 9.77 7.60 -4.68
CA ILE A 173 10.09 6.17 -4.81
C ILE A 173 8.90 5.24 -4.55
N ILE A 174 7.84 5.74 -3.91
CA ILE A 174 6.59 5.02 -3.63
C ILE A 174 5.45 5.83 -4.25
N VAL A 175 4.70 5.23 -5.17
CA VAL A 175 3.55 5.85 -5.81
C VAL A 175 2.30 5.06 -5.45
N LEU A 176 1.35 5.69 -4.78
CA LEU A 176 0.02 5.17 -4.53
C LEU A 176 -0.87 5.65 -5.68
N PHE A 177 -1.42 4.75 -6.46
CA PHE A 177 -2.33 5.09 -7.54
C PHE A 177 -3.65 4.35 -7.37
N ALA A 178 -4.68 5.05 -6.90
CA ALA A 178 -6.00 4.49 -6.64
C ALA A 178 -6.81 4.12 -7.93
N GLY A 179 -6.11 3.87 -9.04
CA GLY A 179 -6.64 3.37 -10.30
C GLY A 179 -6.45 1.86 -10.45
N ASP A 180 -7.20 1.28 -11.38
CA ASP A 180 -7.14 -0.16 -11.66
C ASP A 180 -5.80 -0.60 -12.28
N ARG A 181 -5.62 -1.91 -12.41
CA ARG A 181 -4.43 -2.50 -13.03
C ARG A 181 -4.12 -1.94 -14.42
N ALA A 182 -5.14 -1.75 -15.26
CA ALA A 182 -4.93 -1.32 -16.65
C ALA A 182 -4.44 0.13 -16.71
N SER A 183 -5.03 1.02 -15.92
CA SER A 183 -4.57 2.40 -15.78
C SER A 183 -3.21 2.51 -15.10
N ALA A 184 -2.92 1.65 -14.12
CA ALA A 184 -1.61 1.61 -13.45
C ALA A 184 -0.48 1.20 -14.42
N VAL A 185 -0.74 0.24 -15.31
CA VAL A 185 0.22 -0.13 -16.37
C VAL A 185 0.46 1.05 -17.31
N ARG A 186 -0.59 1.73 -17.78
CA ARG A 186 -0.44 2.92 -18.64
C ARG A 186 0.35 4.04 -17.96
N LEU A 187 0.08 4.28 -16.67
CA LEU A 187 0.81 5.27 -15.89
C LEU A 187 2.30 4.90 -15.77
N ALA A 188 2.61 3.63 -15.51
CA ALA A 188 3.99 3.14 -15.46
C ALA A 188 4.71 3.19 -16.83
N GLU A 189 3.98 3.01 -17.94
CA GLU A 189 4.53 3.17 -19.29
C GLU A 189 4.83 4.64 -19.63
N SER A 190 4.15 5.60 -18.99
CA SER A 190 4.31 7.03 -19.30
C SER A 190 5.64 7.65 -18.85
N ALA A 191 6.34 7.03 -17.88
CA ALA A 191 7.61 7.52 -17.35
C ALA A 191 8.46 6.37 -16.77
N PRO A 192 9.80 6.40 -16.90
CA PRO A 192 10.69 5.39 -16.31
C PRO A 192 10.55 5.26 -14.79
N GLY A 193 10.71 4.03 -14.32
CA GLY A 193 10.36 3.61 -12.96
C GLY A 193 11.48 2.98 -12.14
N GLU A 194 12.74 3.10 -12.57
CA GLU A 194 13.85 2.36 -11.98
C GLU A 194 13.94 2.58 -10.46
N GLY A 195 13.83 1.48 -9.70
CA GLY A 195 13.89 1.51 -8.24
C GLY A 195 12.66 2.10 -7.55
N ARG A 196 11.56 2.30 -8.28
CA ARG A 196 10.28 2.82 -7.78
C ARG A 196 9.22 1.72 -7.69
N VAL A 197 8.29 1.87 -6.77
CA VAL A 197 7.13 0.98 -6.60
C VAL A 197 5.84 1.75 -6.83
N LEU A 198 4.92 1.16 -7.60
CA LEU A 198 3.58 1.65 -7.85
C LEU A 198 2.59 0.68 -7.21
N ILE A 199 1.86 1.16 -6.20
CA ILE A 199 0.82 0.43 -5.49
C ILE A 199 -0.51 0.81 -6.14
N TYR A 200 -1.21 -0.16 -6.72
CA TYR A 200 -2.43 0.08 -7.50
C TYR A 200 -3.65 -0.63 -6.95
N SER A 201 -4.84 -0.19 -7.39
CA SER A 201 -6.12 -0.77 -6.97
C SER A 201 -6.44 -2.05 -7.76
N HIS A 202 -6.91 -3.09 -7.08
CA HIS A 202 -7.24 -4.38 -7.68
C HIS A 202 -8.46 -5.01 -7.02
N ARG A 203 -9.45 -5.41 -7.83
CA ARG A 203 -10.58 -6.22 -7.34
C ARG A 203 -10.20 -7.69 -7.37
N GLY A 204 -10.36 -8.38 -6.24
CA GLY A 204 -9.99 -9.78 -6.07
C GLY A 204 -8.65 -9.98 -5.37
N ASP A 205 -8.13 -11.19 -5.45
CA ASP A 205 -6.91 -11.59 -4.77
C ASP A 205 -5.68 -10.96 -5.45
N PRO A 206 -4.76 -10.37 -4.66
CA PRO A 206 -3.55 -9.81 -5.23
C PRO A 206 -2.68 -10.91 -5.85
N PRO A 207 -2.03 -10.66 -7.01
CA PRO A 207 -1.03 -11.58 -7.56
C PRO A 207 0.14 -11.72 -6.58
N LYS A 208 0.66 -12.95 -6.43
CA LYS A 208 1.76 -13.24 -5.50
C LYS A 208 3.08 -12.58 -5.89
N GLU A 209 3.31 -12.41 -7.19
CA GLU A 209 4.52 -11.81 -7.74
C GLU A 209 4.26 -10.38 -8.22
N PRO A 210 5.17 -9.43 -7.95
CA PRO A 210 5.09 -8.09 -8.51
C PRO A 210 5.16 -8.10 -10.05
N MET A 211 4.42 -7.20 -10.69
CA MET A 211 4.57 -6.95 -12.11
C MET A 211 5.73 -5.98 -12.38
N ARG A 212 6.41 -6.15 -13.52
CA ARG A 212 7.48 -5.25 -13.98
C ARG A 212 7.04 -4.55 -15.26
N VAL A 213 7.07 -3.21 -15.25
CA VAL A 213 6.67 -2.38 -16.39
C VAL A 213 7.60 -1.18 -16.44
N ASN A 214 8.36 -0.98 -17.52
CA ASN A 214 9.21 0.22 -17.71
C ASN A 214 10.09 0.58 -16.48
N GLY A 215 10.74 -0.43 -15.89
CA GLY A 215 11.56 -0.28 -14.67
C GLY A 215 10.79 -0.27 -13.34
N TRP A 216 9.47 -0.08 -13.36
CA TRP A 216 8.63 -0.07 -12.17
C TRP A 216 8.43 -1.45 -11.55
N THR A 217 8.21 -1.44 -10.23
CA THR A 217 7.63 -2.56 -9.46
C THR A 217 6.16 -2.27 -9.21
N LEU A 218 5.23 -3.08 -9.75
CA LEU A 218 3.79 -2.88 -9.53
C LEU A 218 3.27 -3.93 -8.54
N VAL A 219 2.62 -3.46 -7.47
CA VAL A 219 2.03 -4.30 -6.42
C VAL A 219 0.64 -3.80 -6.03
N THR A 220 -0.14 -4.62 -5.33
CA THR A 220 -1.49 -4.26 -4.90
C THR A 220 -1.85 -4.99 -3.61
N PRO A 221 -2.63 -4.39 -2.69
CA PRO A 221 -3.15 -5.10 -1.52
C PRO A 221 -4.35 -6.00 -1.87
N GLY A 222 -4.84 -6.00 -3.13
CA GLY A 222 -6.13 -6.60 -3.47
C GLY A 222 -7.29 -5.73 -2.98
N ASP A 223 -8.41 -6.34 -2.61
CA ASP A 223 -9.60 -5.62 -2.14
C ASP A 223 -10.20 -6.13 -0.83
N LYS A 224 -11.17 -5.35 -0.35
CA LYS A 224 -12.08 -5.68 0.76
C LYS A 224 -11.36 -5.88 2.09
N CYS A 225 -10.21 -5.24 2.24
CA CYS A 225 -9.37 -5.34 3.43
C CYS A 225 -9.11 -6.81 3.80
N ARG A 226 -8.70 -7.62 2.82
CA ARG A 226 -8.37 -9.04 3.02
C ARG A 226 -6.88 -9.31 3.19
N PHE A 227 -6.03 -8.40 2.73
CA PHE A 227 -4.58 -8.51 2.85
C PHE A 227 -3.97 -7.21 3.36
N VAL A 228 -2.84 -7.36 4.06
CA VAL A 228 -1.87 -6.27 4.29
C VAL A 228 -0.63 -6.61 3.48
N GLY A 229 -0.18 -5.65 2.68
CA GLY A 229 1.04 -5.79 1.89
C GLY A 229 2.27 -5.33 2.65
N ARG A 230 3.40 -6.00 2.45
CA ARG A 230 4.72 -5.56 2.89
C ARG A 230 5.74 -5.77 1.79
N ILE A 231 6.57 -4.77 1.50
CA ILE A 231 7.64 -4.88 0.50
C ILE A 231 8.89 -4.13 0.99
N GLU A 232 10.07 -4.61 0.60
CA GLU A 232 11.35 -4.07 1.06
C GLU A 232 12.15 -3.54 -0.12
N ARG A 233 12.83 -2.41 0.08
CA ARG A 233 13.82 -1.88 -0.84
C ARG A 233 15.22 -2.30 -0.39
N VAL A 234 15.94 -3.07 -1.22
CA VAL A 234 17.28 -3.59 -0.91
C VAL A 234 18.19 -3.35 -2.11
N GLY A 235 19.21 -2.51 -1.93
CA GLY A 235 20.16 -2.18 -3.00
C GLY A 235 19.52 -1.44 -4.16
N GLY A 236 18.57 -0.55 -3.88
CA GLY A 236 17.86 0.20 -4.92
C GLY A 236 16.62 -0.49 -5.52
N GLU A 237 16.41 -1.78 -5.25
CA GLU A 237 15.35 -2.59 -5.86
C GLU A 237 14.29 -3.02 -4.84
N TRP A 238 13.02 -3.06 -5.27
CA TRP A 238 11.93 -3.58 -4.45
C TRP A 238 11.81 -5.10 -4.56
N LYS A 239 11.92 -5.76 -3.41
CA LYS A 239 12.03 -7.21 -3.20
C LYS A 239 11.20 -7.64 -1.99
N ASN A 240 11.13 -8.96 -1.76
CA ASN A 240 10.54 -9.56 -0.57
C ASN A 240 9.07 -9.13 -0.35
N LEU A 241 8.28 -9.08 -1.42
CA LEU A 241 6.84 -8.84 -1.30
C LEU A 241 6.22 -9.96 -0.46
N ARG A 242 5.49 -9.57 0.59
CA ARG A 242 4.64 -10.45 1.37
C ARG A 242 3.23 -9.88 1.39
N LEU A 243 2.26 -10.73 1.15
CA LEU A 243 0.83 -10.43 1.23
C LEU A 243 0.28 -11.25 2.40
N ILE A 244 0.01 -10.57 3.51
CA ILE A 244 -0.48 -11.20 4.74
C ILE A 244 -2.00 -11.26 4.65
N GLU A 245 -2.57 -12.44 4.48
CA GLU A 245 -4.03 -12.64 4.49
C GLU A 245 -4.58 -12.45 5.91
N LEU A 246 -5.70 -11.76 6.03
CA LEU A 246 -6.31 -11.41 7.31
C LEU A 246 -7.28 -12.50 7.79
N GLY A 247 -6.75 -13.70 8.00
CA GLY A 247 -7.47 -14.85 8.51
C GLY A 247 -7.82 -14.78 10.00
N PRO A 248 -8.58 -15.77 10.52
CA PRO A 248 -9.02 -15.83 11.92
C PRO A 248 -7.89 -16.01 12.94
N GLU A 249 -6.68 -16.35 12.50
CA GLU A 249 -5.46 -16.41 13.31
C GLU A 249 -5.00 -15.02 13.80
N HIS A 250 -5.40 -13.95 13.11
CA HIS A 250 -5.12 -12.59 13.51
C HIS A 250 -6.17 -12.07 14.49
N ARG A 251 -5.72 -11.61 15.66
CA ARG A 251 -6.58 -11.00 16.67
C ARG A 251 -7.06 -9.63 16.22
N ASP A 252 -8.29 -9.30 16.53
CA ASP A 252 -8.84 -7.95 16.35
C ASP A 252 -8.13 -6.96 17.28
N ASP A 253 -7.84 -5.78 16.75
CA ASP A 253 -7.20 -4.70 17.49
C ASP A 253 -8.15 -4.16 18.58
N SER A 254 -7.69 -4.20 19.83
CA SER A 254 -8.48 -3.75 21.00
C SER A 254 -8.70 -2.23 21.05
N GLN A 255 -7.83 -1.44 20.42
CA GLN A 255 -7.95 0.02 20.30
C GLN A 255 -8.83 0.43 19.11
N ALA A 256 -9.08 -0.49 18.18
CA ALA A 256 -10.02 -0.35 17.07
C ALA A 256 -11.45 -0.78 17.45
N HIS A 257 -11.72 -1.12 18.72
CA HIS A 257 -13.00 -1.72 19.13
C HIS A 257 -14.22 -0.81 18.87
N ALA A 258 -14.06 0.49 19.12
CA ALA A 258 -15.11 1.51 19.06
C ALA A 258 -15.61 1.85 17.64
N ILE A 259 -15.03 1.28 16.58
CA ILE A 259 -15.36 1.63 15.18
C ILE A 259 -16.79 1.17 14.79
N TYR A 260 -17.41 0.25 15.57
CA TYR A 260 -18.75 -0.32 15.29
C TYR A 260 -19.72 -0.29 16.48
N GLU A 261 -19.36 0.32 17.59
CA GLU A 261 -20.21 0.42 18.79
C GLU A 261 -20.91 1.76 18.84
#